data_AF-A0A7V9KN37-F1
#
_entry.id   AF-A0A7V9KN37-F1
#
_cell.length_a   1.000
_cell.length_b   1.000
_cell.length_c   1.000
_cell.angle_alpha   90.00
_cell.angle_beta   90.00
_cell.angle_gamma   90.00
#
_symmetry.space_group_name_H-M   'P 1'
#
loop_
_entity.id
_entity.type
_entity.pdbx_description
1 polymer ?
#
loop_
_entity_poly.entity_id
_entity_poly.type
_entity_poly.pdbx_seq_one_letter_code
_entity_poly.pdbx_strand_id
1 'polypeptide(L)'
;MELNEHGIYKLPDGREFLVRAGAHGGYILHDLRLGVASAPVYLIDGSGQFLSWGKRTRWSLGDLFDTGRRAAPEVERIQLL
;
A
#
# COMPACT_ATOMS: atom_id res chain seq x y z
N MET A 1 -9.82 8.83 6.85
CA MET A 1 -9.45 8.84 5.42
C MET A 1 -9.59 7.42 4.92
N GLU A 2 -10.26 7.21 3.80
CA GLU A 2 -10.35 5.89 3.17
C GLU A 2 -9.44 5.85 1.96
N LEU A 3 -8.65 4.78 1.80
CA LEU A 3 -7.81 4.59 0.62
C LEU A 3 -8.60 3.88 -0.47
N ASN A 4 -8.38 4.30 -1.71
CA ASN A 4 -8.96 3.65 -2.87
C ASN A 4 -8.20 2.34 -3.16
N GLU A 5 -8.95 1.25 -3.35
CA GLU A 5 -8.37 0.01 -3.85
C GLU A 5 -7.67 0.24 -5.20
N HIS A 6 -6.47 -0.32 -5.34
CA HIS A 6 -5.57 -0.11 -6.48
C HIS A 6 -5.05 1.32 -6.66
N GLY A 7 -5.29 2.21 -5.69
CA GLY A 7 -4.71 3.56 -5.69
C GLY A 7 -3.20 3.53 -5.43
N ILE A 8 -2.49 4.48 -6.05
CA ILE A 8 -1.07 4.71 -5.82
C ILE A 8 -0.92 5.92 -4.91
N TYR A 9 -0.32 5.70 -3.74
CA TYR A 9 -0.11 6.72 -2.72
C TYR A 9 1.38 6.91 -2.44
N LYS A 10 1.74 8.11 -2.01
CA LYS A 10 3.12 8.53 -1.78
C LYS A 10 3.34 8.89 -0.31
N LEU A 11 4.46 8.44 0.26
CA LEU A 11 4.92 8.86 1.59
C LEU A 11 5.77 10.15 1.53
N PRO A 12 5.98 10.84 2.66
CA PRO A 12 6.78 12.07 2.70
C PRO A 12 8.24 11.87 2.27
N ASP A 13 8.76 10.64 2.36
CA ASP A 13 10.10 10.28 1.90
C ASP A 13 10.21 10.10 0.37
N GLY A 14 9.10 10.28 -0.35
CA GLY A 14 9.05 10.22 -1.80
C GLY A 14 8.69 8.85 -2.37
N ARG A 15 8.65 7.79 -1.55
CA ARG A 15 8.32 6.45 -2.03
C ARG A 15 6.83 6.30 -2.30
N GLU A 16 6.51 5.50 -3.30
CA GLU A 16 5.15 5.29 -3.78
C GLU A 16 4.77 3.82 -3.63
N PHE A 17 3.50 3.59 -3.31
CA PHE A 17 2.99 2.27 -2.97
C PHE A 17 1.63 2.03 -3.60
N LEU A 18 1.41 0.78 -3.99
CA LEU A 18 0.09 0.28 -4.38
C LEU A 18 -0.68 -0.12 -3.13
N VAL A 19 -1.90 0.40 -2.99
CA VAL A 19 -2.82 0.02 -1.91
C VAL A 19 -3.69 -1.16 -2.30
N ARG A 20 -3.84 -2.10 -1.37
CA ARG A 20 -4.92 -3.10 -1.33
C ARG A 20 -5.68 -2.99 -0.02
N ALA A 21 -6.97 -3.35 -0.06
CA ALA A 21 -7.75 -3.50 1.17
C ALA A 21 -7.17 -4.66 2.01
N GLY A 22 -6.98 -4.43 3.30
CA GLY A 22 -6.59 -5.45 4.28
C GLY A 22 -7.80 -5.97 5.05
N ALA A 23 -7.57 -6.97 5.90
CA ALA A 23 -8.60 -7.45 6.82
C ALA A 23 -8.98 -6.37 7.86
N HIS A 24 -10.21 -6.45 8.36
CA HIS A 24 -10.71 -5.62 9.47
C HIS A 24 -10.58 -4.10 9.26
N GLY A 25 -10.75 -3.63 8.03
CA GLY A 25 -10.68 -2.19 7.71
C GLY A 25 -9.27 -1.61 7.68
N GLY A 26 -8.23 -2.45 7.71
CA GLY A 26 -6.86 -2.05 7.45
C GLY A 26 -6.53 -1.98 5.96
N TYR A 27 -5.29 -1.63 5.64
CA TYR A 27 -4.77 -1.58 4.28
C TYR A 27 -3.41 -2.25 4.17
N ILE A 28 -3.04 -2.61 2.95
CA ILE A 28 -1.77 -3.25 2.63
C ILE A 28 -1.07 -2.41 1.56
N LEU A 29 0.21 -2.09 1.78
CA LEU A 29 1.04 -1.34 0.84
C LEU A 29 2.10 -2.24 0.22
N HIS A 30 2.06 -2.33 -1.10
CA HIS A 30 3.04 -3.06 -1.91
C HIS A 30 3.99 -2.09 -2.63
N ASP A 31 5.23 -2.52 -2.80
CA ASP A 31 6.18 -1.82 -3.66
C ASP A 31 5.70 -1.88 -5.11
N LEU A 32 5.67 -0.74 -5.81
CA LEU A 32 5.18 -0.66 -7.18
C LEU A 32 6.00 -1.49 -8.17
N ARG A 33 7.29 -1.71 -7.90
CA ARG A 33 8.20 -2.44 -8.79
C ARG A 33 8.07 -3.94 -8.64
N LEU A 34 7.69 -4.40 -7.44
CA LEU A 34 7.54 -5.83 -7.13
C LEU A 34 6.09 -6.31 -7.24
N GLY A 35 5.13 -5.40 -7.12
CA GLY A 35 3.70 -5.71 -7.23
C GLY A 35 3.15 -6.53 -6.06
N VAL A 36 1.89 -6.95 -6.19
CA VAL A 36 1.12 -7.59 -5.12
C VAL A 36 1.54 -9.03 -4.81
N ALA A 37 2.25 -9.71 -5.72
CA ALA A 37 2.78 -11.05 -5.51
C ALA A 37 3.92 -11.07 -4.47
N SER A 38 4.56 -9.92 -4.27
CA SER A 38 5.61 -9.75 -3.26
C SER A 38 5.04 -9.48 -1.86
N ALA A 39 5.83 -9.80 -0.84
CA ALA A 39 5.48 -9.48 0.54
C ALA A 39 5.20 -7.97 0.69
N PRO A 40 4.18 -7.58 1.46
CA PRO A 40 3.85 -6.18 1.63
C PRO A 40 4.95 -5.44 2.39
N VAL A 41 5.20 -4.20 1.99
CA VAL A 41 6.18 -3.33 2.66
C VAL A 41 5.61 -2.82 3.98
N TYR A 42 4.33 -2.46 3.96
CA TYR A 42 3.59 -2.01 5.13
C TYR A 42 2.20 -2.63 5.21
N LEU A 43 1.78 -2.88 6.44
CA LEU A 43 0.38 -3.07 6.82
C LEU A 43 -0.07 -1.80 7.53
N ILE A 44 -1.32 -1.40 7.32
CA ILE A 44 -1.97 -0.30 8.03
C ILE A 44 -3.08 -0.92 8.84
N ASP A 45 -3.01 -0.83 10.16
CA ASP A 45 -4.07 -1.35 11.03
C ASP A 45 -5.32 -0.46 10.99
N GLY A 46 -6.41 -0.90 11.63
CA GLY A 46 -7.67 -0.15 11.67
C GLY A 46 -7.59 1.21 12.39
N SER A 47 -6.49 1.50 13.09
CA SER A 47 -6.23 2.83 13.67
C SER A 47 -5.48 3.76 12.72
N GLY A 48 -5.04 3.26 11.57
CA GLY A 48 -4.23 4.00 10.60
C GLY A 48 -2.73 3.96 10.89
N GLN A 49 -2.25 3.13 11.80
CA GLN A 49 -0.82 3.01 12.12
C GLN A 49 -0.12 2.04 11.15
N PHE A 50 1.04 2.43 10.64
CA PHE A 50 1.83 1.58 9.76
C PHE A 50 2.68 0.59 10.57
N LEU A 51 2.65 -0.66 10.14
CA LEU A 51 3.49 -1.74 10.61
C LEU A 51 4.36 -2.24 9.45
N SER A 52 5.66 -2.37 9.68
CA SER A 52 6.57 -3.07 8.77
C SER A 52 7.09 -4.30 9.48
N TRP A 53 6.87 -5.48 8.91
CA TRP A 53 7.22 -6.77 9.54
C TRP A 53 6.75 -6.87 10.99
N GLY A 54 5.52 -6.40 11.26
CA GLY A 54 4.89 -6.41 12.59
C GLY A 54 5.35 -5.30 13.54
N LYS A 55 6.32 -4.45 13.17
CA LYS A 55 6.81 -3.36 14.01
C LYS A 55 6.21 -2.02 13.59
N ARG A 56 5.78 -1.22 14.58
CA ARG A 56 5.32 0.15 14.35
C ARG A 56 6.41 0.98 13.70
N THR A 57 6.00 1.79 12.74
CA THR A 57 6.87 2.77 12.08
C THR A 57 6.48 4.18 12.50
N ARG A 58 7.26 5.18 12.08
CA ARG A 58 6.90 6.60 12.29
C ARG A 58 5.73 7.07 11.43
N TRP A 59 5.29 6.27 10.46
CA TRP A 59 4.27 6.65 9.50
C TRP A 59 2.87 6.25 9.96
N SER A 60 1.91 7.01 9.49
CA SER A 60 0.49 6.84 9.69
C SER A 60 -0.27 7.06 8.38
N LEU A 61 -1.55 6.70 8.37
CA LEU A 61 -2.45 6.90 7.24
C LEU A 61 -2.52 8.36 6.78
N GLY A 62 -2.37 9.31 7.70
CA GLY A 62 -2.37 10.74 7.39
C GLY A 62 -1.12 11.23 6.66
N ASP A 63 -0.05 10.44 6.66
CA ASP A 63 1.19 10.78 5.93
C ASP A 63 1.12 10.39 4.45
N LEU A 64 0.08 9.67 4.02
CA LEU A 64 -0.11 9.31 2.63
C LEU A 64 -0.69 10.47 1.81
N PHE A 65 -0.01 10.78 0.72
CA PHE A 65 -0.48 11.68 -0.32
C PHE A 65 -1.07 10.87 -1.47
N ASP A 66 -2.33 11.15 -1.81
CA ASP A 66 -2.94 10.59 -3.02
C ASP A 66 -2.26 11.17 -4.26
N THR A 67 -1.80 10.31 -5.16
CA THR A 67 -1.16 10.73 -6.41
C THR A 67 -2.15 10.90 -7.56
N GLY A 68 -3.42 10.54 -7.37
CA GLY A 68 -4.46 10.49 -8.40
C GLY A 68 -4.29 9.35 -9.41
N ARG A 69 -3.22 8.56 -9.30
CA ARG A 69 -2.95 7.41 -10.17
C ARG A 69 -3.49 6.13 -9.57
N ARG A 70 -3.84 5.19 -10.46
CA ARG A 70 -4.28 3.84 -10.11
C ARG A 70 -3.45 2.82 -10.87
N ALA A 71 -3.16 1.69 -10.25
CA ALA A 71 -2.59 0.57 -10.97
C ALA A 71 -3.64 -0.01 -11.94
N ALA A 72 -3.23 -0.28 -13.17
CA ALA A 72 -4.06 -1.02 -14.11
C ALA A 72 -4.23 -2.46 -13.61
N PRO A 73 -5.37 -3.12 -13.86
CA PRO A 73 -5.60 -4.52 -13.47
C PRO A 73 -4.55 -5.50 -14.05
N GLU A 74 -3.78 -5.08 -15.06
CA GLU A 74 -2.72 -5.90 -15.67
C GLU A 74 -1.51 -6.16 -14.75
N VAL A 75 -1.37 -5.44 -13.62
CA VAL A 75 -0.36 -5.73 -12.59
C VAL A 75 -0.66 -7.05 -11.84
N GLU A 76 -1.83 -7.66 -12.06
CA GLU A 76 -2.16 -9.01 -11.55
C GLU A 76 -1.70 -10.15 -12.47
N ARG A 77 -1.14 -9.87 -13.67
CA ARG A 77 -0.89 -10.86 -14.73
C ARG A 77 0.57 -11.11 -15.12
N ILE A 78 1.54 -10.85 -14.25
CA ILE A 78 2.93 -11.25 -14.56
C ILE A 78 3.46 -12.23 -13.52
N GLN A 79 3.00 -13.48 -13.64
CA GLN A 79 3.82 -14.67 -13.47
C GLN A 79 3.06 -15.90 -13.96
N LEU A 80 3.32 -16.30 -15.20
CA LEU A 80 3.20 -17.67 -15.71
C LEU A 80 4.00 -17.74 -17.03
N LEU A 81 5.33 -17.72 -16.92
CA LEU A 81 6.26 -18.31 -17.89
C LEU A 81 7.37 -19.02 -17.11
#